data_AF-A0A965B3N4-F1
#
_entry.id   AF-A0A965B3N4-F1
#
_cell.length_a   1.000
_cell.length_b   1.000
_cell.length_c   1.000
_cell.angle_alpha   90.00
_cell.angle_beta   90.00
_cell.angle_gamma   90.00
#
_symmetry.space_group_name_H-M   'P 1'
#
loop_
_entity.id
_entity.type
_entity.pdbx_description
1 polymer ?
#
loop_
_entity_poly.entity_id
_entity_poly.type
_entity_poly.pdbx_seq_one_letter_code
_entity_poly.pdbx_strand_id
1 'polypeptide(L)'
;MIPSSYPDATEIARLTARMLLEIKAVHFNANQPFKLASGLPSPLVEDLTTDGGSKLSFVDAIRETGATCAHTAVIFYYGIFPETEKTLGDHGVALHSLCTWWDVLAEAKAQGSFDANTLTEVEAFLNAPRDWQEANKDRV
;
A
#
# COMPACT_ATOMS: atom_id res chain seq x y z
N MET A 1 21.54 -23.14 -3.82
CA MET A 1 20.34 -22.47 -4.36
C MET A 1 19.23 -22.74 -3.35
N ILE A 2 18.81 -21.72 -2.60
CA ILE A 2 17.74 -21.89 -1.61
C ILE A 2 16.44 -22.11 -2.41
N PRO A 3 15.66 -23.18 -2.15
CA PRO A 3 14.36 -23.34 -2.78
C PRO A 3 13.49 -22.14 -2.42
N SER A 4 12.95 -21.46 -3.42
CA SER A 4 11.95 -20.42 -3.21
C SER A 4 10.72 -21.05 -2.54
N SER A 5 10.37 -20.61 -1.34
CA SER A 5 9.11 -20.96 -0.65
C SER A 5 7.91 -20.17 -1.19
N TYR A 6 8.14 -19.24 -2.13
CA TYR A 6 7.09 -18.46 -2.73
C TYR A 6 6.18 -19.35 -3.60
N PRO A 7 4.87 -19.06 -3.65
CA PRO A 7 4.02 -19.52 -4.72
C PRO A 7 4.65 -19.14 -6.07
N ASP A 8 4.38 -19.92 -7.12
CA ASP A 8 4.90 -19.56 -8.43
C ASP A 8 4.34 -18.21 -8.89
N ALA A 9 5.04 -17.56 -9.81
CA ALA A 9 4.69 -16.22 -10.27
C ALA A 9 3.25 -16.11 -10.83
N THR A 10 2.70 -17.20 -11.37
CA THR A 10 1.31 -17.24 -11.84
C THR A 10 0.33 -17.15 -10.69
N GLU A 11 0.59 -17.86 -9.60
CA GLU A 11 -0.26 -17.83 -8.41
C GLU A 11 -0.21 -16.48 -7.71
N ILE A 12 0.97 -15.87 -7.60
CA ILE A 12 1.13 -14.50 -7.07
C ILE A 12 0.33 -13.52 -7.93
N ALA A 13 0.48 -13.56 -9.26
CA ALA A 13 -0.24 -12.68 -10.17
C ALA A 13 -1.77 -12.88 -10.07
N ARG A 14 -2.22 -14.13 -9.95
CA ARG A 14 -3.64 -14.47 -9.82
C ARG A 14 -4.24 -13.93 -8.52
N LEU A 15 -3.53 -14.07 -7.39
CA LEU A 15 -3.98 -13.57 -6.09
C LEU A 15 -3.98 -12.03 -6.05
N THR A 16 -2.94 -11.39 -6.58
CA THR A 16 -2.89 -9.93 -6.70
C THR A 16 -4.01 -9.38 -7.59
N ALA A 17 -4.23 -9.99 -8.78
CA ALA A 17 -5.30 -9.58 -9.67
C ALA A 17 -6.69 -9.76 -9.04
N ARG A 18 -6.91 -10.87 -8.32
CA ARG A 18 -8.15 -11.09 -7.56
C ARG A 18 -8.37 -9.98 -6.55
N MET A 19 -7.36 -9.66 -5.74
CA MET A 19 -7.47 -8.59 -4.76
C MET A 19 -7.83 -7.26 -5.42
N LEU A 20 -7.09 -6.86 -6.48
CA LEU A 20 -7.31 -5.61 -7.22
C LEU A 20 -8.74 -5.51 -7.81
N LEU A 21 -9.32 -6.64 -8.24
CA LEU A 21 -10.69 -6.70 -8.75
C LEU A 21 -11.73 -6.62 -7.61
N GLU A 22 -11.53 -7.36 -6.51
CA GLU A 22 -12.45 -7.40 -5.36
C GLU A 22 -12.61 -6.04 -4.70
N ILE A 23 -11.50 -5.30 -4.56
CA ILE A 23 -11.47 -3.96 -3.97
C ILE A 23 -11.81 -2.86 -4.99
N LYS A 24 -12.12 -3.25 -6.24
CA LYS A 24 -12.46 -2.35 -7.35
C LYS A 24 -11.38 -1.31 -7.69
N ALA A 25 -10.12 -1.60 -7.37
CA ALA A 25 -8.98 -0.80 -7.81
C ALA A 25 -8.80 -0.89 -9.33
N VAL A 26 -9.07 -2.06 -9.91
CA VAL A 26 -9.14 -2.26 -11.36
C VAL A 26 -10.61 -2.33 -11.76
N HIS A 27 -11.06 -1.35 -12.54
CA HIS A 27 -12.43 -1.31 -13.06
C HIS A 27 -12.43 -1.19 -14.59
N PHE A 28 -13.23 -2.02 -15.25
CA PHE A 28 -13.45 -1.95 -16.68
C PHE A 28 -14.76 -1.22 -16.97
N ASN A 29 -14.68 -0.04 -17.57
CA ASN A 29 -15.85 0.69 -18.07
C ASN A 29 -15.79 0.79 -19.59
N ALA A 30 -16.58 -0.05 -20.27
CA ALA A 30 -16.64 -0.09 -21.73
C ALA A 30 -17.35 1.12 -22.35
N ASN A 31 -18.18 1.82 -21.58
CA ASN A 31 -18.99 2.94 -22.07
C ASN A 31 -18.29 4.29 -21.88
N GLN A 32 -17.49 4.44 -20.82
CA GLN A 32 -16.67 5.61 -20.53
C GLN A 32 -15.32 5.19 -19.97
N PRO A 33 -14.29 5.02 -20.82
CA PRO A 33 -12.97 4.66 -20.37
C PRO A 33 -12.25 5.86 -19.73
N PHE A 34 -11.50 5.61 -18.65
CA PHE A 34 -10.64 6.60 -17.99
C PHE A 34 -9.57 7.10 -18.96
N LYS A 35 -9.39 8.43 -19.10
CA LYS A 35 -8.37 9.01 -19.98
C LYS A 35 -7.13 9.41 -19.20
N LEU A 36 -5.96 8.92 -19.62
CA LEU A 36 -4.66 9.41 -19.19
C LEU A 36 -4.46 10.87 -19.62
N ALA A 37 -3.50 11.56 -19.00
CA ALA A 37 -3.04 12.89 -19.44
C ALA A 37 -2.58 12.93 -20.92
N SER A 38 -2.20 11.77 -21.49
CA SER A 38 -1.89 11.59 -22.91
C SER A 38 -3.11 11.50 -23.82
N GLY A 39 -4.34 11.52 -23.28
CA GLY A 39 -5.60 11.39 -24.01
C GLY A 39 -6.03 9.95 -24.31
N LEU A 40 -5.19 8.96 -23.98
CA LEU A 40 -5.47 7.53 -24.20
C LEU A 40 -6.24 6.90 -23.02
N PRO A 41 -7.10 5.91 -23.28
CA PRO A 41 -7.80 5.20 -22.22
C PRO A 41 -6.86 4.30 -21.40
N SER A 42 -6.93 4.32 -20.05
CA SER A 42 -6.12 3.44 -19.19
C SER A 42 -6.74 3.19 -17.81
N PRO A 43 -6.61 1.97 -17.24
CA PRO A 43 -6.85 1.75 -15.82
C PRO A 43 -5.82 2.52 -14.96
N LEU A 44 -6.24 2.93 -13.75
CA LEU A 44 -5.38 3.53 -12.72
C LEU A 44 -4.86 2.43 -11.79
N VAL A 45 -3.55 2.37 -11.55
CA VAL A 45 -2.90 1.42 -10.63
C VAL A 45 -1.82 2.19 -9.87
N GLU A 46 -1.77 2.09 -8.54
CA GLU A 46 -0.75 2.71 -7.69
C GLU A 46 0.07 1.65 -6.93
N ASP A 47 1.33 1.97 -6.62
CA ASP A 47 2.31 1.02 -6.06
C ASP A 47 2.41 1.05 -4.52
N LEU A 48 2.41 2.23 -3.91
CA LEU A 48 2.78 2.46 -2.51
C LEU A 48 1.92 3.55 -1.85
N THR A 49 1.64 3.39 -0.55
CA THR A 49 1.01 4.44 0.27
C THR A 49 1.69 4.66 1.61
N THR A 50 2.00 5.93 1.91
CA THR A 50 2.56 6.39 3.19
C THR A 50 1.48 6.99 4.09
N ASP A 51 1.10 8.26 3.91
CA ASP A 51 0.31 9.04 4.88
C ASP A 51 -1.19 9.15 4.58
N GLY A 52 -1.59 9.16 3.31
CA GLY A 52 -2.98 9.41 2.95
C GLY A 52 -3.15 10.50 1.90
N GLY A 53 -2.28 11.51 1.91
CA GLY A 53 -2.58 12.79 1.28
C GLY A 53 -2.71 12.72 -0.24
N SER A 54 -1.75 12.09 -0.91
CA SER A 54 -1.70 12.04 -2.39
C SER A 54 -2.93 11.39 -3.03
N LYS A 55 -3.58 10.43 -2.36
CA LYS A 55 -4.75 9.72 -2.92
C LYS A 55 -6.05 10.48 -2.75
N LEU A 56 -6.16 11.40 -1.78
CA LEU A 56 -7.35 12.25 -1.67
C LEU A 56 -7.53 13.11 -2.92
N SER A 57 -6.46 13.76 -3.39
CA SER A 57 -6.51 14.54 -4.63
C SER A 57 -6.85 13.72 -5.87
N PHE A 58 -6.38 12.46 -5.95
CA PHE A 58 -6.75 11.57 -7.06
C PHE A 58 -8.20 11.12 -6.99
N VAL A 59 -8.68 10.76 -5.79
CA VAL A 59 -10.07 10.38 -5.53
C VAL A 59 -11.00 11.53 -5.92
N ASP A 60 -10.67 12.76 -5.55
CA ASP A 60 -11.46 13.94 -5.89
C ASP A 60 -11.48 14.18 -7.41
N ALA A 61 -10.33 14.11 -8.08
CA ALA A 61 -10.26 14.24 -9.54
C ALA A 61 -11.09 13.16 -10.27
N ILE A 62 -11.14 11.93 -9.75
CA ILE A 62 -12.02 10.87 -10.29
C ILE A 62 -13.49 11.25 -10.06
N ARG A 63 -13.85 11.68 -8.84
CA ARG A 63 -15.22 12.03 -8.48
C ARG A 63 -15.75 13.24 -9.27
N GLU A 64 -14.90 14.19 -9.62
CA GLU A 64 -15.23 15.34 -10.48
C GLU A 64 -15.72 14.93 -11.88
N THR A 65 -15.37 13.73 -12.36
CA THR A 65 -15.89 13.19 -13.63
C THR A 65 -17.32 12.62 -13.52
N GLY A 66 -17.89 12.59 -12.33
CA GLY A 66 -19.15 11.90 -12.02
C GLY A 66 -18.98 10.42 -11.69
N ALA A 67 -17.75 9.90 -11.71
CA ALA A 67 -17.44 8.53 -11.32
C ALA A 67 -17.46 8.35 -9.79
N THR A 68 -17.67 7.11 -9.34
CA THR A 68 -17.57 6.75 -7.92
C THR A 68 -16.18 6.22 -7.62
N CYS A 69 -15.59 6.69 -6.52
CA CYS A 69 -14.31 6.20 -6.01
C CYS A 69 -14.39 6.11 -4.48
N ALA A 70 -14.46 4.88 -3.95
CA ALA A 70 -14.66 4.60 -2.54
C ALA A 70 -13.59 3.65 -1.96
N HIS A 71 -12.64 3.24 -2.79
CA HIS A 71 -11.59 2.30 -2.41
C HIS A 71 -10.27 2.74 -3.04
N THR A 72 -9.19 2.54 -2.30
CA THR A 72 -7.82 2.64 -2.79
C THR A 72 -7.05 1.40 -2.37
N ALA A 73 -6.08 1.00 -3.19
CA ALA A 73 -5.33 -0.21 -3.00
C ALA A 73 -3.87 0.02 -3.29
N VAL A 74 -3.01 -0.51 -2.42
CA VAL A 74 -1.56 -0.45 -2.60
C VAL A 74 -0.93 -1.81 -2.33
N ILE A 75 0.24 -2.05 -2.90
CA ILE A 75 0.99 -3.27 -2.59
C ILE A 75 1.50 -3.20 -1.15
N PHE A 76 2.02 -2.03 -0.76
CA PHE A 76 2.61 -1.83 0.56
C PHE A 76 1.99 -0.62 1.26
N TYR A 77 1.51 -0.82 2.49
CA TYR A 77 1.07 0.23 3.40
C TYR A 77 1.95 0.20 4.66
N TYR A 78 2.48 1.35 5.05
CA TYR A 78 3.37 1.41 6.22
C TYR A 78 2.78 0.86 7.52
N GLY A 79 1.48 1.03 7.78
CA GLY A 79 0.82 0.45 8.96
C GLY A 79 1.26 1.01 10.31
N ILE A 80 1.96 2.15 10.33
CA ILE A 80 2.50 2.79 11.56
C ILE A 80 1.97 4.21 11.80
N PHE A 81 1.13 4.72 10.90
CA PHE A 81 0.47 6.01 11.02
C PHE A 81 -1.03 5.81 11.21
N PRO A 82 -1.53 5.80 12.46
CA PRO A 82 -2.93 5.50 12.78
C PRO A 82 -3.92 6.50 12.16
N GLU A 83 -3.46 7.71 11.82
CA GLU A 83 -4.27 8.73 11.16
C GLU A 83 -4.61 8.40 9.70
N THR A 84 -3.85 7.54 9.01
CA THR A 84 -4.02 7.30 7.56
C THR A 84 -5.37 6.68 7.23
N GLU A 85 -5.74 5.59 7.90
CA GLU A 85 -7.03 4.93 7.66
C GLU A 85 -8.21 5.83 8.03
N LYS A 86 -8.08 6.58 9.14
CA LYS A 86 -9.09 7.55 9.56
C LYS A 86 -9.26 8.64 8.50
N THR A 87 -8.17 9.23 8.03
CA THR A 87 -8.19 10.31 7.04
C THR A 87 -8.85 9.87 5.74
N LEU A 88 -8.52 8.66 5.26
CA LEU A 88 -9.16 8.09 4.08
C LEU A 88 -10.64 7.75 4.33
N GLY A 89 -10.95 7.16 5.50
CA GLY A 89 -12.31 6.79 5.89
C GLY A 89 -13.24 8.00 6.05
N ASP A 90 -12.76 9.09 6.64
CA ASP A 90 -13.46 10.38 6.75
C ASP A 90 -13.80 10.95 5.34
N HIS A 91 -13.00 10.61 4.33
CA HIS A 91 -13.22 10.97 2.92
C HIS A 91 -14.05 9.94 2.13
N GLY A 92 -14.60 8.94 2.82
CA GLY A 92 -15.38 7.85 2.23
C GLY A 92 -14.55 6.90 1.36
N VAL A 93 -13.25 6.73 1.67
CA VAL A 93 -12.32 5.86 0.96
C VAL A 93 -11.80 4.78 1.90
N ALA A 94 -11.99 3.51 1.55
CA ALA A 94 -11.36 2.40 2.26
C ALA A 94 -9.99 2.06 1.65
N LEU A 95 -8.96 1.95 2.49
CA LEU A 95 -7.62 1.52 2.11
C LEU A 95 -7.52 0.00 2.17
N HIS A 96 -6.95 -0.59 1.12
CA HIS A 96 -6.59 -2.00 1.04
C HIS A 96 -5.09 -2.13 0.80
N SER A 97 -4.43 -3.08 1.44
CA SER A 97 -3.00 -3.34 1.23
C SER A 97 -2.67 -4.83 1.26
N LEU A 98 -1.63 -5.24 0.54
CA LEU A 98 -1.15 -6.62 0.55
C LEU A 98 -0.17 -6.90 1.69
N CYS A 99 0.58 -5.87 2.11
CA CYS A 99 1.69 -6.03 3.04
C CYS A 99 1.95 -4.73 3.80
N THR A 100 2.37 -4.88 5.04
CA THR A 100 2.82 -3.80 5.92
C THR A 100 4.22 -4.04 6.44
N TRP A 101 4.81 -3.02 7.09
CA TRP A 101 6.09 -3.21 7.79
C TRP A 101 6.01 -4.25 8.90
N TRP A 102 4.84 -4.44 9.51
CA TRP A 102 4.64 -5.47 10.52
C TRP A 102 4.72 -6.88 9.92
N ASP A 103 4.16 -7.08 8.72
CA ASP A 103 4.26 -8.35 7.99
C ASP A 103 5.72 -8.63 7.57
N VAL A 104 6.43 -7.59 7.10
CA VAL A 104 7.86 -7.69 6.77
C VAL A 104 8.70 -8.04 8.00
N LEU A 105 8.45 -7.38 9.14
CA LEU A 105 9.17 -7.66 10.38
C LEU A 105 8.88 -9.08 10.89
N ALA A 106 7.63 -9.54 10.81
CA ALA A 106 7.24 -10.89 11.20
C ALA A 106 7.95 -11.94 10.32
N GLU A 107 7.98 -11.75 9.00
CA GLU A 107 8.66 -12.65 8.08
C GLU A 107 10.18 -12.63 8.26
N ALA A 108 10.76 -11.44 8.46
CA ALA A 108 12.19 -11.29 8.73
C ALA A 108 12.62 -12.03 10.00
N LYS A 109 11.79 -11.98 11.05
CA LYS A 109 11.96 -12.78 12.28
C LYS A 109 11.84 -14.28 12.01
N ALA A 110 10.85 -14.71 11.23
CA ALA A 110 10.61 -16.12 10.92
C ALA A 110 11.75 -16.76 10.09
N GLN A 111 12.31 -16.01 9.13
CA GLN A 111 13.41 -16.49 8.30
C GLN A 111 14.77 -16.45 9.01
N GLY A 112 14.91 -15.67 10.08
CA GLY A 112 16.21 -15.40 10.69
C GLY A 112 17.16 -14.65 9.76
N SER A 113 16.61 -13.84 8.85
CA SER A 113 17.36 -13.15 7.78
C SER A 113 18.23 -11.99 8.28
N PHE A 114 18.01 -11.55 9.52
CA PHE A 114 18.75 -10.45 10.16
C PHE A 114 19.10 -10.81 11.61
N ASP A 115 20.14 -10.15 12.15
CA ASP A 115 20.49 -10.30 13.56
C ASP A 115 19.45 -9.68 14.49
N ALA A 116 19.43 -10.15 15.74
CA ALA A 116 18.45 -9.74 16.73
C ALA A 116 18.45 -8.22 17.00
N ASN A 117 19.62 -7.59 16.99
CA ASN A 117 19.73 -6.15 17.25
C ASN A 117 19.10 -5.34 16.13
N THR A 118 19.34 -5.72 14.87
CA THR A 118 18.69 -5.11 13.71
C THR A 118 17.16 -5.20 13.79
N LEU A 119 16.62 -6.39 14.11
CA LEU A 119 15.17 -6.60 14.23
C LEU A 119 14.56 -5.79 15.38
N THR A 120 15.27 -5.65 16.50
CA THR A 120 14.84 -4.80 17.63
C THR A 120 14.79 -3.32 17.27
N GLU A 121 15.79 -2.81 16.55
CA GLU A 121 15.81 -1.41 16.09
C GLU A 121 14.68 -1.12 15.09
N VAL A 122 14.43 -2.03 14.15
CA VAL A 122 13.29 -1.91 13.23
C VAL A 122 11.98 -1.89 14.00
N GLU A 123 11.77 -2.82 14.94
CA GLU A 123 10.56 -2.86 15.76
C GLU A 123 10.37 -1.59 16.59
N ALA A 124 11.44 -1.03 17.16
CA ALA A 124 11.39 0.23 17.90
C ALA A 124 10.96 1.39 16.98
N PHE A 125 11.52 1.48 15.77
CA PHE A 125 11.11 2.46 14.77
C PHE A 125 9.63 2.31 14.38
N LEU A 126 9.14 1.09 14.15
CA LEU A 126 7.74 0.87 13.74
C LEU A 126 6.74 1.25 14.85
N ASN A 127 7.09 1.03 16.12
CA ASN A 127 6.25 1.41 17.24
C ASN A 127 6.21 2.93 17.47
N ALA A 128 7.34 3.62 17.28
CA ALA A 128 7.47 5.04 17.59
C ALA A 128 8.40 5.75 16.60
N PRO A 129 7.99 5.94 15.33
CA PRO A 129 8.90 6.39 14.27
C PRO A 129 9.48 7.79 14.51
N ARG A 130 8.69 8.68 15.11
CA ARG A 130 9.12 10.07 15.43
C ARG A 130 10.11 10.09 16.59
N ASP A 131 9.81 9.38 17.67
CA ASP A 131 10.68 9.31 18.84
C ASP A 131 11.99 8.60 18.51
N TRP A 132 11.91 7.53 17.71
CA TRP A 132 13.09 6.82 17.21
C TRP A 132 13.96 7.72 16.32
N GLN A 133 13.37 8.49 15.40
CA GLN A 133 14.12 9.45 14.57
C GLN A 133 14.84 10.50 15.41
N GLU A 134 14.17 11.10 16.40
CA GLU A 134 14.79 12.10 17.28
C GLU A 134 15.94 11.52 18.09
N ALA A 135 15.78 10.30 18.62
CA ALA A 135 16.82 9.59 19.37
C ALA A 135 18.03 9.18 18.50
N ASN A 136 17.84 9.06 17.18
CA ASN A 136 18.86 8.62 16.23
C ASN A 136 19.31 9.72 15.25
N LYS A 137 18.98 10.99 15.50
CA LYS A 137 19.26 12.11 14.58
C LYS A 137 20.73 12.31 14.21
N ASP A 138 21.66 11.86 15.06
CA ASP A 138 23.10 11.96 14.80
C ASP A 138 23.65 10.77 13.99
N ARG A 139 22.81 9.76 13.70
CA ARG A 139 23.15 8.56 12.91
C ARG A 139 22.60 8.64 11.47
N VAL A 140 21.72 9.61 11.18
CA VAL A 140 20.98 9.77 9.92
C VAL A 140 21.39 11.07 9.23
#